data_AF-A0A950FFS9-F1
#
_entry.id   AF-A0A950FFS9-F1
#
_cell.length_a   1.000
_cell.length_b   1.000
_cell.length_c   1.000
_cell.angle_alpha   90.00
_cell.angle_beta   90.00
_cell.angle_gamma   90.00
#
_symmetry.space_group_name_H-M   'P 1'
#
loop_
_entity.id
_entity.type
_entity.pdbx_description
1 polymer ?
#
loop_
_entity_poly.entity_id
_entity_poly.type
_entity_poly.pdbx_seq_one_letter_code
_entity_poly.pdbx_strand_id
1 'polypeptide(L)'
;LDEIRNAYGRMGIEVEGIATYGTYYRLRCGRCGALLGSVGDKLLPGIAGQIVDEQFELYARGFLGCKCGYQVECAHSVDPQRAQAAGPRLT
;
A
#
# COMPACT_ATOMS: atom_id res chain seq x y z
N LEU A 1 14.73 -5.10 -1.56
CA LEU A 1 14.00 -3.99 -2.21
C LEU A 1 12.91 -4.50 -3.13
N ASP A 2 13.19 -5.47 -4.00
CA ASP A 2 12.18 -6.00 -4.94
C ASP A 2 10.99 -6.65 -4.24
N GLU A 3 11.20 -7.36 -3.13
CA GLU A 3 10.11 -7.85 -2.27
C GLU A 3 9.17 -6.72 -1.82
N ILE A 4 9.75 -5.60 -1.33
CA ILE A 4 9.00 -4.44 -0.83
C ILE A 4 8.23 -3.78 -1.97
N ARG A 5 8.88 -3.60 -3.13
CA ARG A 5 8.23 -3.09 -4.35
C ARG A 5 7.08 -3.99 -4.79
N ASN A 6 7.26 -5.30 -4.76
CA ASN A 6 6.23 -6.25 -5.14
C ASN A 6 5.05 -6.22 -4.15
N ALA A 7 5.32 -6.15 -2.84
CA ALA A 7 4.29 -6.10 -1.81
C ALA A 7 3.41 -4.86 -1.96
N TYR A 8 4.02 -3.66 -1.95
CA TYR A 8 3.29 -2.39 -2.10
C TYR A 8 2.71 -2.20 -3.50
N GLY A 9 3.38 -2.70 -4.53
CA GLY A 9 2.95 -2.64 -5.92
C GLY A 9 1.59 -3.31 -6.17
N ARG A 10 1.26 -4.37 -5.41
CA ARG A 10 -0.08 -5.00 -5.47
C ARG A 10 -1.20 -4.01 -5.17
N MET A 11 -0.96 -3.03 -4.30
CA MET A 11 -1.92 -1.98 -3.96
C MET A 11 -1.74 -0.70 -4.82
N GLY A 12 -1.01 -0.79 -5.94
CA GLY A 12 -0.75 0.36 -6.81
C GLY A 12 0.10 1.44 -6.13
N ILE A 13 0.97 1.03 -5.20
CA ILE A 13 1.88 1.92 -4.48
C ILE A 13 3.28 1.78 -5.06
N GLU A 14 3.85 2.90 -5.48
CA GLU A 14 5.23 2.99 -5.92
C GLU A 14 6.15 3.23 -4.73
N VAL A 15 7.25 2.47 -4.70
CA VAL A 15 8.29 2.59 -3.68
C VAL A 15 9.44 3.39 -4.28
N GLU A 16 9.45 4.70 -3.98
CA GLU A 16 10.55 5.60 -4.30
C GLU A 16 11.70 5.34 -3.30
N GLY A 17 12.92 5.36 -3.82
CA GLY A 17 14.13 4.87 -3.15
C GLY A 17 14.44 5.50 -1.78
N ILE A 18 15.56 5.05 -1.22
CA ILE A 18 15.96 5.39 0.13
C ILE A 18 16.11 6.91 0.29
N ALA A 19 15.31 7.50 1.19
CA ALA A 19 15.49 8.89 1.59
C ALA A 19 16.87 9.08 2.26
N THR A 20 17.41 10.29 2.17
CA THR A 20 18.67 10.71 2.80
C THR A 20 18.79 10.08 4.20
N TYR A 21 19.90 9.36 4.45
CA TYR A 21 20.20 8.55 5.66
C TYR A 21 19.81 7.06 5.67
N GLY A 22 19.44 6.45 4.55
CA GLY A 22 19.47 4.98 4.46
C GLY A 22 18.24 4.28 5.04
N THR A 23 17.36 4.99 5.75
CA THR A 23 16.49 4.36 6.76
C THR A 23 15.02 4.25 6.38
N TYR A 24 14.58 4.85 5.27
CA TYR A 24 13.17 4.90 4.91
C TYR A 24 12.96 4.83 3.40
N TYR A 25 11.91 4.12 2.98
CA TYR A 25 11.37 4.15 1.64
C TYR A 25 10.19 5.12 1.57
N ARG A 26 10.09 5.91 0.50
CA ARG A 26 8.94 6.79 0.26
C ARG A 26 7.88 6.04 -0.52
N LEU A 27 6.63 6.10 -0.06
CA LEU A 27 5.50 5.47 -0.70
C LEU A 27 4.71 6.53 -1.48
N ARG A 28 4.52 6.31 -2.77
CA ARG A 28 3.75 7.19 -3.65
C ARG A 28 2.58 6.44 -4.27
N CYS A 29 1.51 7.16 -4.57
CA CYS A 29 0.43 6.61 -5.36
C CYS A 29 0.90 6.40 -6.80
N GLY A 30 0.83 5.16 -7.32
CA GLY A 30 1.20 4.84 -8.70
C GLY A 30 0.26 5.38 -9.77
N ARG A 31 -0.79 6.14 -9.39
CA ARG A 31 -1.68 6.85 -10.31
C ARG A 31 -1.41 8.35 -10.34
N CYS A 32 -1.62 9.02 -9.21
CA CYS A 32 -1.54 10.49 -9.16
C CYS A 32 -0.19 11.00 -8.63
N GLY A 33 0.73 10.11 -8.27
CA GLY A 33 2.04 10.47 -7.74
C GLY A 33 2.04 11.11 -6.35
N ALA A 34 0.89 11.23 -5.69
CA ALA A 34 0.80 11.81 -4.35
C ALA A 34 1.61 11.00 -3.32
N LEU A 35 2.28 11.70 -2.40
CA LEU A 35 3.01 11.07 -1.30
C LEU A 35 2.00 10.44 -0.32
N LEU A 36 2.15 9.13 -0.06
CA LEU A 36 1.32 8.37 0.87
C LEU A 36 1.96 8.26 2.24
N GLY A 37 3.29 8.26 2.30
CA GLY A 37 4.03 8.19 3.55
C GLY A 37 5.47 7.72 3.36
N SER A 38 6.07 7.24 4.44
CA SER A 38 7.39 6.63 4.43
C SER A 38 7.41 5.43 5.38
N VAL A 39 8.19 4.42 5.03
CA VAL A 39 8.29 3.18 5.81
C VAL A 39 9.74 2.82 6.05
N GLY A 40 10.06 2.40 7.28
CA GLY A 40 11.43 2.10 7.70
C GLY A 40 12.03 0.90 6.96
N ASP A 41 13.26 1.02 6.50
CA ASP A 41 13.94 0.01 5.69
C ASP A 41 14.32 -1.26 6.46
N LYS A 42 14.66 -1.13 7.75
CA LYS A 42 15.05 -2.23 8.64
C LYS A 42 13.89 -3.07 9.16
N LEU A 43 12.66 -2.55 9.05
CA LEU A 43 11.47 -3.19 9.60
C LEU A 43 10.72 -4.04 8.58
N LEU A 44 11.12 -4.03 7.31
CA LEU A 44 10.35 -4.61 6.22
C LEU A 44 10.87 -5.91 5.59
N PRO A 45 12.19 -6.21 5.55
CA PRO A 45 12.68 -7.39 4.85
C PRO A 45 12.04 -8.67 5.39
N GLY A 46 11.41 -9.46 4.51
CA GLY A 46 10.73 -10.70 4.86
C GLY A 46 9.31 -10.56 5.42
N ILE A 47 8.84 -9.33 5.71
CA ILE A 47 7.50 -9.12 6.30
C ILE A 47 6.63 -8.11 5.54
N ALA A 48 7.15 -7.43 4.53
CA ALA A 48 6.41 -6.40 3.79
C ALA A 48 5.12 -6.95 3.17
N GLY A 49 5.17 -8.18 2.64
CA GLY A 49 3.99 -8.86 2.11
C GLY A 49 2.91 -9.11 3.16
N GLN A 50 3.31 -9.54 4.36
CA GLN A 50 2.39 -9.80 5.48
C GLN A 50 1.74 -8.49 5.96
N ILE A 51 2.51 -7.43 6.12
CA ILE A 51 2.00 -6.12 6.54
C ILE A 51 0.96 -5.60 5.54
N VAL A 52 1.26 -5.64 4.24
CA VAL A 52 0.31 -5.19 3.21
C VAL A 52 -0.95 -6.06 3.20
N ASP A 53 -0.80 -7.36 3.43
CA ASP A 53 -1.93 -8.29 3.50
C ASP A 53 -2.80 -8.05 4.74
N GLU A 54 -2.23 -7.83 5.92
CA GLU A 54 -2.94 -7.48 7.16
C GLU A 54 -3.67 -6.12 7.05
N GLN A 55 -3.20 -5.24 6.16
CA GLN A 55 -3.78 -3.93 5.90
C GLN A 55 -4.80 -3.92 4.75
N PHE A 56 -5.03 -5.04 4.08
CA PHE A 56 -5.83 -5.10 2.86
C PHE A 56 -7.22 -4.47 3.02
N GLU A 57 -7.93 -4.78 4.11
CA GLU A 57 -9.27 -4.26 4.38
C GLU A 57 -9.26 -2.74 4.55
N LEU A 58 -8.17 -2.15 5.05
CA LEU A 58 -8.02 -0.70 5.16
C LEU A 58 -7.87 -0.06 3.78
N TYR A 59 -7.14 -0.70 2.85
CA TYR A 59 -7.06 -0.25 1.47
C TYR A 59 -8.41 -0.40 0.76
N ALA A 60 -9.07 -1.55 0.87
CA ALA A 60 -10.37 -1.82 0.26
C ALA A 60 -11.45 -0.81 0.71
N ARG A 61 -11.41 -0.39 1.98
CA ARG A 61 -12.37 0.58 2.54
C ARG A 61 -11.98 2.05 2.31
N GLY A 62 -10.80 2.31 1.75
CA GLY A 62 -10.27 3.66 1.55
C GLY A 62 -9.89 4.37 2.85
N PHE A 63 -9.58 3.62 3.91
CA PHE A 63 -8.99 4.13 5.14
C PHE A 63 -7.47 4.29 5.03
N LEU A 64 -6.84 3.49 4.18
CA LEU A 64 -5.42 3.56 3.87
C LEU A 64 -5.24 3.78 2.35
N GLY A 65 -4.19 4.53 1.99
CA GLY A 65 -3.89 4.85 0.59
C GLY A 65 -4.27 6.27 0.18
N CYS A 66 -4.30 6.51 -1.13
CA CYS A 66 -4.49 7.85 -1.69
C CYS A 66 -5.95 8.29 -1.67
N LYS A 67 -6.18 9.60 -1.49
CA LYS A 67 -7.50 10.24 -1.70
C LYS A 67 -8.04 10.09 -3.13
N CYS A 68 -7.21 9.76 -4.11
CA CYS A 68 -7.68 9.52 -5.48
C CYS A 68 -8.42 8.18 -5.65
N GLY A 69 -8.47 7.33 -4.62
CA GLY A 69 -9.18 6.05 -4.66
C GLY A 69 -8.44 4.91 -5.35
N TYR A 70 -7.23 5.12 -5.89
CA TYR A 70 -6.55 4.09 -6.67
C TYR A 70 -6.25 2.81 -5.88
N GLN A 71 -5.84 2.93 -4.62
CA GLN A 71 -5.60 1.78 -3.75
C GLN A 71 -6.87 0.95 -3.50
N VAL A 72 -8.04 1.60 -3.42
CA VAL A 72 -9.34 0.93 -3.31
C VAL A 72 -9.58 0.09 -4.56
N GLU A 73 -9.43 0.70 -5.74
CA GLU A 73 -9.60 0.01 -7.02
C GLU A 73 -8.63 -1.17 -7.17
N CYS A 74 -7.37 -1.00 -6.77
CA CYS A 74 -6.38 -2.08 -6.76
C CYS A 74 -6.78 -3.22 -5.81
N ALA A 75 -7.20 -2.92 -4.59
CA ALA A 75 -7.65 -3.94 -3.63
C ALA A 75 -8.84 -4.74 -4.17
N HIS A 76 -9.84 -4.05 -4.74
CA HIS A 76 -11.00 -4.67 -5.39
C HIS A 76 -10.63 -5.49 -6.64
N SER A 77 -9.52 -5.17 -7.31
CA SER A 77 -9.02 -5.94 -8.47
C SER A 77 -8.20 -7.16 -8.04
N VAL A 78 -7.44 -7.05 -6.94
CA VAL A 78 -6.57 -8.12 -6.43
C VAL A 78 -7.38 -9.23 -5.77
N ASP A 79 -8.35 -8.88 -4.93
CA ASP A 79 -9.27 -9.83 -4.30
C ASP A 79 -10.67 -9.21 -4.14
N PRO A 80 -11.54 -9.36 -5.16
CA PRO A 80 -12.88 -8.78 -5.15
C PRO A 80 -13.73 -9.29 -3.98
N GLN A 81 -13.58 -10.57 -3.61
CA GLN A 81 -14.40 -11.22 -2.58
C GLN A 81 -14.03 -10.69 -1.19
N ARG A 82 -12.74 -10.65 -0.88
CA ARG A 82 -12.25 -10.09 0.38
C ARG A 82 -12.54 -8.59 0.48
N ALA A 83 -12.39 -7.85 -0.62
CA ALA A 83 -12.70 -6.42 -0.64
C ALA A 83 -14.20 -6.16 -0.41
N GLN A 84 -15.07 -6.99 -0.99
CA GLN A 84 -16.51 -6.91 -0.73
C GLN A 84 -16.86 -7.26 0.72
N ALA A 85 -16.21 -8.28 1.29
CA ALA A 85 -16.39 -8.68 2.69
C ALA A 85 -15.92 -7.62 3.70
N ALA A 86 -14.94 -6.79 3.34
CA ALA A 86 -14.49 -5.66 4.17
C ALA A 86 -15.60 -4.62 4.41
N GLY A 87 -16.62 -4.59 3.55
CA GLY A 87 -17.78 -3.70 3.65
C GLY A 87 -17.44 -2.23 3.33
N PRO A 88 -18.44 -1.33 3.37
CA PRO A 88 -18.21 0.08 3.11
C PRO A 88 -17.42 0.77 4.23
N ARG A 89 -16.90 1.95 3.92
CA ARG A 89 -16.40 2.89 4.93
C ARG A 89 -17.57 3.26 5.85
N LEU A 90 -17.43 3.04 7.16
CA LEU A 90 -18.42 3.53 8.13
C LEU A 90 -18.38 5.07 8.09
N THR A 91 -19.52 5.67 7.77
CA THR A 91 -19.74 7.12 7.69
C THR A 91 -19.99 7.73 9.05
#